data_AF-A0A2J0LMH4-F1
#
_entry.id   AF-A0A2J0LMH4-F1
#
_cell.length_a   1.000
_cell.length_b   1.000
_cell.length_c   1.000
_cell.angle_alpha   90.00
_cell.angle_beta   90.00
_cell.angle_gamma   90.00
#
_symmetry.space_group_name_H-M   'P 1'
#
loop_
_entity.id
_entity.type
_entity.pdbx_description
1 polymer ?
#
loop_
_entity_poly.entity_id
_entity_poly.type
_entity_poly.pdbx_seq_one_letter_code
_entity_poly.pdbx_strand_id
1 'polypeptide(L)' 'MTKLWGSRFQSATDKLADQFSFSISYDHKLAWYDVVGSLAHAKMLGKQG' A
#
# COMPACT_ATOMS: atom_id res chain seq x y z
N MET A 1 0.77 -5.69 13.06
CA MET A 1 1.12 -5.47 11.64
C MET A 1 1.94 -4.20 11.53
N THR A 2 3.08 -4.25 10.84
CA THR A 2 3.94 -3.08 10.60
C THR A 2 3.39 -2.28 9.41
N LYS A 3 3.37 -0.95 9.49
CA LYS A 3 2.95 -0.09 8.36
C LYS A 3 3.95 -0.23 7.21
N LEU A 4 3.45 -0.44 5.99
CA LEU A 4 4.28 -0.52 4.78
C LEU A 4 4.80 0.86 4.33
N TRP A 5 4.13 1.93 4.77
CA TRP A 5 4.49 3.31 4.54
C TRP A 5 4.87 4.00 5.86
N GLY A 6 5.71 5.02 5.79
CA GLY A 6 6.19 5.75 6.96
C GLY A 6 7.62 5.45 7.38
N SER A 7 8.39 4.70 6.58
CA SER A 7 9.81 4.40 6.82
C SER A 7 10.72 5.64 6.95
N ARG A 8 10.24 6.82 6.54
CA ARG A 8 10.95 8.10 6.67
C ARG A 8 10.88 8.72 8.05
N PHE A 9 9.98 8.25 8.92
CA PHE A 9 9.83 8.77 10.28
C PHE A 9 10.38 7.76 11.28
N GLN A 10 11.17 8.25 12.25
CA GLN A 10 11.70 7.42 13.34
C GLN A 10 10.65 7.15 14.43
N SER A 11 9.72 8.09 14.61
CA SER A 11 8.65 8.02 15.61
C SER A 11 7.34 7.54 15.00
N ALA A 12 6.47 6.98 15.84
CA ALA A 12 5.12 6.59 15.43
C ALA A 12 4.28 7.82 15.04
N THR A 13 3.40 7.64 14.06
CA THR A 13 2.39 8.62 13.67
C THR A 13 1.34 8.79 14.77
N ASP A 14 0.79 9.99 14.89
CA ASP A 14 -0.36 10.24 15.77
C ASP A 14 -1.60 9.44 15.34
N LYS A 15 -2.41 9.01 16.32
CA LYS A 15 -3.60 8.18 16.08
C LYS A 15 -4.64 8.89 15.21
N LEU A 16 -4.83 10.20 15.38
CA LEU A 16 -5.79 10.98 14.59
C LEU A 16 -5.32 11.08 13.13
N ALA A 17 -4.03 11.34 12.94
CA ALA A 17 -3.43 11.40 11.60
C ALA A 17 -3.54 10.05 10.86
N ASP A 18 -3.37 8.94 11.57
CA ASP A 18 -3.58 7.59 11.02
C ASP A 18 -5.04 7.35 10.60
N GLN A 19 -5.99 7.63 11.50
CA GLN A 19 -7.42 7.47 11.21
C GLN A 19 -7.88 8.31 10.02
N PHE A 20 -7.35 9.53 9.92
CA PHE A 20 -7.62 10.42 8.80
C PHE A 20 -7.01 9.91 7.47
N SER A 21 -5.82 9.30 7.53
CA SER A 21 -5.09 8.90 6.33
C SER A 21 -5.46 7.52 5.80
N PHE A 22 -6.01 6.63 6.64
CA PHE A 22 -6.38 5.28 6.21
C PHE A 22 -7.56 5.30 5.24
N SER A 23 -7.31 4.91 4.00
CA SER A 23 -8.29 4.89 2.90
C SER A 23 -9.08 3.58 2.76
N ILE A 24 -8.80 2.58 3.60
CA ILE A 24 -9.37 1.22 3.48
C ILE A 24 -10.91 1.17 3.48
N SER A 25 -11.53 2.13 4.15
CA SER A 25 -12.99 2.26 4.21
C SER A 25 -13.64 2.45 2.83
N TYR A 26 -12.87 2.89 1.82
CA TYR A 26 -13.38 3.10 0.46
C TYR A 26 -12.51 2.48 -0.65
N ASP A 27 -11.19 2.38 -0.46
CA ASP A 27 -10.28 1.87 -1.51
C ASP A 27 -10.32 0.34 -1.69
N HIS A 28 -10.94 -0.42 -0.77
CA HIS A 28 -11.09 -1.87 -0.88
C HIS A 28 -11.77 -2.30 -2.19
N LYS A 29 -12.56 -1.40 -2.80
CA LYS A 29 -13.17 -1.58 -4.13
C LYS A 29 -12.14 -1.72 -5.25
N LEU A 30 -10.92 -1.24 -5.02
CA LEU A 30 -9.79 -1.28 -5.95
C LEU A 30 -8.94 -2.56 -5.80
N ALA A 31 -9.20 -3.40 -4.80
CA ALA A 31 -8.35 -4.56 -4.50
C ALA A 31 -8.16 -5.50 -5.70
N TRP A 32 -9.20 -5.70 -6.51
CA TRP A 32 -9.10 -6.53 -7.72
C TRP A 32 -8.11 -5.93 -8.74
N TYR A 33 -8.13 -4.62 -8.93
CA TYR A 33 -7.23 -3.92 -9.84
C TYR A 33 -5.79 -3.94 -9.33
N ASP A 34 -5.58 -3.83 -8.02
CA ASP A 34 -4.26 -3.94 -7.39
C ASP A 34 -3.63 -5.33 -7.61
N VAL A 35 -4.42 -6.40 -7.48
CA VAL A 35 -3.97 -7.78 -7.76
C VAL A 35 -3.59 -7.94 -9.23
N VAL A 36 -4.43 -7.49 -10.16
CA VAL A 36 -4.15 -7.59 -11.60
C VAL A 36 -2.91 -6.78 -11.98
N GLY A 37 -2.79 -5.55 -11.47
CA GLY A 37 -1.62 -4.69 -11.67
C GLY A 37 -0.34 -5.32 -11.12
N SER A 38 -0.41 -5.90 -9.92
CA SER A 38 0.72 -6.59 -9.28
C SER A 38 1.19 -7.81 -10.08
N LEU A 39 0.28 -8.62 -10.62
CA LEU A 39 0.64 -9.74 -11.50
C LEU A 39 1.32 -9.28 -12.79
N ALA A 40 0.82 -8.19 -13.40
CA ALA A 40 1.45 -7.61 -14.58
C ALA A 40 2.85 -7.07 -14.26
N HIS A 41 3.00 -6.37 -13.13
CA HIS A 41 4.28 -5.84 -12.68
C HIS A 41 5.29 -6.96 -12.40
N ALA A 42 4.90 -8.01 -11.67
CA ALA A 42 5.77 -9.16 -11.41
C ALA A 42 6.25 -9.84 -12.71
N LYS A 43 5.36 -10.04 -13.68
CA LYS A 43 5.72 -10.56 -15.01
C LYS A 43 6.70 -9.65 -15.75
N MET A 44 6.51 -8.33 -15.65
CA MET A 44 7.41 -7.36 -16.26
C MET A 44 8.80 -7.43 -15.61
N LEU A 45 8.89 -7.41 -14.28
CA LEU A 45 10.16 -7.50 -13.55
C LEU A 45 10.93 -8.78 -13.89
N GLY A 46 10.24 -9.92 -13.99
CA GLY A 46 10.86 -11.18 -14.41
C GLY A 46 11.46 -11.15 -15.83
N LYS A 47 11.02 -10.21 -16.69
CA LYS A 47 11.65 -9.97 -18.00
C LYS A 47 12.80 -8.99 -17.94
N GLN A 48 12.86 -8.11 -16.94
CA GLN A 48 13.89 -7.07 -16.85
C GLN A 48 15.17 -7.51 -16.16
N GLY A 49 15.14 -8.62 -15.40
CA GLY A 49 16.35 -9.30 -14.89
C GLY A 49 17.36 -8.37 -14.25
#